data_AF-T1F4M8-F1
#
_entry.id   AF-T1F4M8-F1
#
_cell.length_a   1.000
_cell.length_b   1.000
_cell.length_c   1.000
_cell.angle_alpha   90.00
_cell.angle_beta   90.00
_cell.angle_gamma   90.00
#
_symmetry.space_group_name_H-M   'P 1'
#
loop_
_entity.id
_entity.type
_entity.pdbx_description
1 polymer ?
#
loop_
_entity_poly.entity_id
_entity_poly.type
_entity_poly.pdbx_seq_one_letter_code
_entity_poly.pdbx_strand_id
1 'polypeptide(L)'
;MRLGSTLKAAAITKYINKLIINFNSKTFTNSKRGSKAMWEQVNKIRGSEKSLNTSTVQHIDANTLNAHFASMSTDQSYKIPPTKATAINSHQHQQFTPYSVLHMLTKACPSGFQTFHALKTLRSHGLRGVKLFDITESLIISRIKYAAPSWSSFATQQQLQQLQSLIKKLIRFNYLPASYPTITQIFNTLDSRLFKKIENNNNHVIHPLLPPIKTTIHNLRQRKHKYQVVAQSTYQEKTFITRHLKHIST
;
A
#
# COMPACT_ATOMS: atom_id res chain seq x y z
N MET A 1 22.50 48.49 -27.96
CA MET A 1 23.23 47.21 -27.75
C MET A 1 23.93 46.84 -29.05
N ARG A 2 25.25 46.58 -29.03
CA ARG A 2 26.07 46.39 -30.25
C ARG A 2 25.76 45.03 -30.90
N LEU A 3 25.33 45.03 -32.16
CA LEU A 3 24.93 43.86 -32.97
C LEU A 3 25.95 42.70 -32.94
N GLY A 4 27.24 43.00 -32.78
CA GLY A 4 28.30 41.97 -32.71
C GLY A 4 28.26 41.11 -31.44
N SER A 5 27.72 41.63 -30.32
CA SER A 5 27.64 40.86 -29.07
C SER A 5 26.49 39.85 -29.07
N THR A 6 25.40 40.13 -29.80
CA THR A 6 24.26 39.21 -29.91
C THR A 6 24.58 38.04 -30.83
N LEU A 7 25.36 38.26 -31.89
CA LEU A 7 25.85 37.18 -32.77
C LEU A 7 26.83 36.24 -32.04
N LYS A 8 27.74 36.78 -31.22
CA LYS A 8 28.63 35.97 -30.37
C LYS A 8 27.84 35.14 -29.35
N ALA A 9 26.84 35.75 -28.70
CA ALA A 9 25.95 35.03 -27.79
C ALA A 9 25.18 33.91 -28.51
N ALA A 10 24.62 34.17 -29.69
CA ALA A 10 23.90 33.16 -30.47
C ALA A 10 24.81 31.99 -30.89
N ALA A 11 26.05 32.26 -31.27
CA ALA A 11 27.04 31.22 -31.61
C ALA A 11 27.40 30.35 -30.39
N ILE A 12 27.60 30.97 -29.23
CA ILE A 12 27.85 30.26 -27.97
C ILE A 12 26.65 29.39 -27.59
N THR A 13 25.43 29.92 -27.67
CA THR A 13 24.20 29.16 -27.41
C THR A 13 24.08 27.96 -28.35
N LYS A 14 24.37 28.13 -29.64
CA LYS A 14 24.35 27.03 -30.62
C LYS A 14 25.39 25.95 -30.30
N TYR A 15 26.59 26.36 -29.87
CA TYR A 15 27.63 25.43 -29.46
C TYR A 15 27.26 24.66 -28.19
N ILE A 16 26.74 25.36 -27.17
CA ILE A 16 26.24 24.74 -25.93
C ILE A 16 25.13 23.73 -26.24
N ASN A 17 24.15 24.11 -27.08
CA ASN A 17 23.07 23.21 -27.48
C ASN A 17 23.62 21.96 -28.19
N LYS A 18 24.61 22.11 -29.07
CA LYS A 18 25.26 20.97 -29.72
C LYS A 18 25.96 20.05 -28.71
N LEU A 19 26.63 20.61 -27.71
CA LEU A 19 27.26 19.83 -26.64
C LEU A 19 26.24 19.09 -25.78
N ILE A 20 25.13 19.74 -25.40
CA ILE A 20 24.04 19.13 -24.62
C ILE A 20 23.42 17.97 -25.41
N ILE A 21 23.10 18.18 -26.69
CA ILE A 21 22.53 17.14 -27.56
C ILE A 21 23.50 15.96 -27.67
N ASN A 22 24.79 16.22 -27.92
CA ASN A 22 25.81 15.17 -28.06
C ASN A 22 25.97 14.38 -26.74
N PHE A 23 25.98 15.07 -25.59
CA PHE A 23 26.02 14.43 -24.28
C PHE A 23 24.78 13.57 -24.05
N ASN A 24 23.57 14.14 -24.14
CA ASN A 24 22.32 13.42 -23.91
C ASN A 24 22.15 12.21 -24.85
N SER A 25 22.55 12.36 -26.11
CA SER A 25 22.49 11.28 -27.09
C SER A 25 23.42 10.12 -26.73
N LYS A 26 24.58 10.36 -26.10
CA LYS A 26 25.53 9.31 -25.71
C LYS A 26 25.29 8.75 -24.31
N THR A 27 24.64 9.50 -23.44
CA THR A 27 24.49 9.16 -22.02
C THR A 27 23.63 7.93 -21.78
N PHE A 28 22.67 7.60 -22.66
CA PHE A 28 21.77 6.46 -22.47
C PHE A 28 21.84 5.38 -23.57
N THR A 29 22.58 5.60 -24.66
CA THR A 29 22.63 4.66 -25.79
C THR A 29 23.35 3.35 -25.49
N ASN A 30 24.31 3.35 -24.56
CA ASN A 30 25.07 2.16 -24.17
C ASN A 30 24.56 1.51 -22.88
N SER A 31 23.39 1.93 -22.37
CA SER A 31 22.81 1.34 -21.16
C SER A 31 22.17 -0.02 -21.44
N LYS A 32 22.25 -0.94 -20.48
CA LYS A 32 21.51 -2.20 -20.56
C LYS A 32 20.01 -1.89 -20.55
N ARG A 33 19.25 -2.50 -21.48
CA ARG A 33 17.78 -2.38 -21.49
C ARG A 33 17.19 -2.93 -20.18
N GLY A 34 16.28 -2.18 -19.58
CA GLY A 34 15.56 -2.57 -18.36
C GLY A 34 15.43 -1.43 -17.35
N SER A 35 14.32 -1.39 -16.61
CA SER A 35 14.00 -0.30 -15.69
C SER A 35 15.06 -0.10 -14.60
N LYS A 36 15.60 -1.19 -14.04
CA LYS A 36 16.63 -1.14 -12.99
C LYS A 36 17.93 -0.52 -13.47
N ALA A 37 18.45 -0.98 -14.62
CA ALA A 37 19.70 -0.46 -15.19
C ALA A 37 19.58 1.03 -15.57
N MET A 38 18.42 1.45 -16.08
CA MET A 38 18.17 2.87 -16.34
C MET A 38 18.17 3.70 -15.05
N TRP A 39 17.50 3.24 -14.00
CA TRP A 39 17.48 3.95 -12.71
C TRP A 39 18.85 4.03 -12.04
N GLU A 40 19.69 3.00 -12.15
CA GLU A 40 21.07 3.02 -11.67
C GLU A 40 21.92 4.07 -12.41
N GLN A 41 21.73 4.19 -13.72
CA GLN A 41 22.41 5.19 -14.54
C GLN A 41 21.93 6.62 -14.22
N VAL A 42 20.62 6.81 -14.01
CA VAL A 42 20.05 8.07 -13.53
C VAL A 42 20.63 8.45 -12.16
N ASN A 43 20.74 7.49 -11.24
CA ASN A 43 21.36 7.74 -9.94
C ASN A 43 22.84 8.11 -10.04
N LYS A 44 23.57 7.51 -10.99
CA LYS A 44 24.98 7.83 -11.26
C LYS A 44 25.14 9.26 -11.80
N ILE A 45 24.24 9.71 -12.69
CA ILE A 45 24.25 11.06 -13.26
C ILE A 45 23.87 12.10 -12.20
N ARG A 46 22.88 11.80 -11.35
CA ARG A 46 22.41 12.70 -10.30
C ARG A 46 23.41 12.86 -9.15
N GLY A 47 24.31 11.90 -8.96
CA GLY A 47 25.28 11.90 -7.85
C GLY A 47 24.63 11.69 -6.47
N SER A 48 25.41 11.96 -5.41
CA SER A 48 24.99 11.83 -3.99
C SER A 48 24.09 12.97 -3.50
N GLU A 49 23.77 13.95 -4.35
CA GLU A 49 22.85 15.03 -4.01
C GLU A 49 21.40 14.54 -4.18
N LYS A 50 20.91 13.83 -3.17
CA LYS A 50 19.47 13.56 -3.03
C LYS A 50 18.68 14.75 -2.47
N SER A 51 19.34 15.86 -2.12
CA SER A 51 18.74 16.89 -1.25
C SER A 51 18.77 18.33 -1.76
N LEU A 52 19.09 18.61 -3.02
CA LEU A 52 19.11 20.00 -3.52
C LEU A 52 18.10 20.19 -4.66
N ASN A 53 17.22 21.18 -4.44
CA ASN A 53 16.36 21.87 -5.42
C ASN A 53 14.90 21.40 -5.59
N THR A 54 14.18 21.09 -4.51
CA THR A 54 12.70 21.09 -4.54
C THR A 54 12.12 22.52 -4.57
N SER A 55 12.90 23.54 -4.19
CA SER A 55 12.41 24.92 -4.08
C SER A 55 12.17 25.63 -5.42
N THR A 56 12.73 25.15 -6.54
CA THR A 56 12.48 25.74 -7.87
C THR A 56 11.35 25.05 -8.65
N VAL A 57 10.81 23.94 -8.14
CA VAL A 57 9.77 23.13 -8.82
C VAL A 57 8.38 23.37 -8.20
N GLN A 58 8.19 24.45 -7.45
CA GLN A 58 6.93 24.67 -6.72
C GLN A 58 5.75 25.15 -7.59
N HIS A 59 5.91 25.35 -8.91
CA HIS A 59 4.85 25.99 -9.70
C HIS A 59 4.74 25.51 -11.16
N ILE A 60 5.02 24.24 -11.42
CA ILE A 60 4.76 23.65 -12.74
C ILE A 60 3.79 22.49 -12.55
N ASP A 61 2.51 22.75 -12.81
CA ASP A 61 1.48 21.73 -12.85
C ASP A 61 1.54 20.95 -14.18
N ALA A 62 1.09 19.69 -14.15
CA ALA A 62 0.99 18.85 -15.33
C ALA A 62 0.14 19.51 -16.42
N ASN A 63 -0.90 20.27 -16.03
CA ASN A 63 -1.74 21.02 -16.96
C ASN A 63 -0.97 22.13 -17.66
N THR A 64 -0.09 22.85 -16.93
CA THR A 64 0.76 23.90 -17.49
C THR A 64 1.73 23.34 -18.54
N LEU A 65 2.34 22.19 -18.26
CA LEU A 65 3.22 21.51 -19.23
C LEU A 65 2.45 21.02 -20.46
N ASN A 66 1.31 20.39 -20.25
CA ASN A 66 0.49 19.88 -21.36
C ASN A 66 0.02 21.02 -22.27
N ALA A 67 -0.38 22.16 -21.71
CA ALA A 67 -0.76 23.34 -22.49
C ALA A 67 0.42 23.91 -23.30
N HIS A 68 1.62 23.97 -22.70
CA HIS A 68 2.83 24.43 -23.39
C HIS A 68 3.23 23.52 -24.55
N PHE A 69 3.18 22.19 -24.38
CA PHE A 69 3.51 21.28 -25.49
C PHE A 69 2.41 21.22 -26.55
N ALA A 70 1.15 21.43 -26.18
CA ALA A 70 0.07 21.58 -27.15
C ALA A 70 0.27 22.82 -28.03
N SER A 71 0.71 23.96 -27.46
CA SER A 71 0.96 25.17 -28.25
C SER A 71 2.21 25.08 -29.13
N MET A 72 3.20 24.26 -28.76
CA MET A 72 4.38 23.98 -29.58
C MET A 72 4.17 22.87 -30.62
N SER A 73 3.05 22.16 -30.58
CA SER A 73 2.76 21.09 -31.53
C SER A 73 2.53 21.66 -32.92
N THR A 74 3.27 21.17 -33.91
CA THR A 74 3.06 21.48 -35.33
C THR A 74 2.00 20.60 -36.00
N ASP A 75 1.39 19.68 -35.25
CA ASP A 75 0.36 18.76 -35.75
C ASP A 75 -1.03 19.39 -35.64
N GLN A 76 -1.63 19.71 -36.80
CA GLN A 76 -2.97 20.29 -36.93
C GLN A 76 -4.09 19.40 -36.38
N SER A 77 -3.82 18.09 -36.22
CA SER A 77 -4.77 17.08 -35.78
C SER A 77 -4.56 16.62 -34.33
N TYR A 78 -3.67 17.29 -33.58
CA TYR A 78 -3.38 16.93 -32.20
C TYR A 78 -4.66 16.97 -31.33
N LYS A 79 -5.00 15.81 -30.77
CA LYS A 79 -6.06 15.68 -29.76
C LYS A 79 -5.40 15.40 -28.41
N ILE A 80 -5.76 16.20 -27.41
CA ILE A 80 -5.30 15.98 -26.04
C ILE A 80 -5.76 14.57 -25.62
N PRO A 81 -4.83 13.67 -25.23
CA PRO A 81 -5.21 12.33 -24.82
C PRO A 81 -6.09 12.40 -23.57
N PRO A 82 -7.15 11.56 -23.48
CA PRO A 82 -7.98 11.51 -22.29
C PRO A 82 -7.11 11.14 -21.08
N THR A 83 -7.31 11.84 -19.98
CA THR A 83 -6.61 11.59 -18.72
C THR A 83 -6.83 10.15 -18.29
N LYS A 84 -5.74 9.38 -18.15
CA LYS A 84 -5.82 8.01 -17.62
C LYS A 84 -6.37 8.07 -16.19
N ALA A 85 -7.37 7.23 -15.90
CA ALA A 85 -7.98 7.11 -14.56
C ALA A 85 -7.00 6.70 -13.44
N THR A 86 -5.73 6.49 -13.74
CA THR A 86 -4.67 6.25 -12.74
C THR A 86 -4.14 7.55 -12.13
N ALA A 87 -4.37 8.70 -12.76
CA ALA A 87 -3.86 10.01 -12.35
C ALA A 87 -4.98 10.96 -11.89
N ILE A 88 -6.01 10.44 -11.25
CA ILE A 88 -7.09 11.27 -10.72
C ILE A 88 -6.59 11.93 -9.41
N ASN A 89 -6.17 13.19 -9.52
CA ASN A 89 -5.95 14.11 -8.40
C ASN A 89 -7.28 14.69 -7.86
N SER A 90 -8.43 14.05 -8.14
CA SER A 90 -9.66 14.39 -7.45
C SER A 90 -9.78 13.46 -6.24
N HIS A 91 -9.95 14.08 -5.07
CA HIS A 91 -10.40 13.45 -3.83
C HIS A 91 -11.81 12.84 -3.94
N GLN A 92 -12.23 12.39 -5.11
CA GLN A 92 -13.17 11.29 -5.18
C GLN A 92 -12.37 10.04 -4.88
N HIS A 93 -12.17 9.81 -3.59
CA HIS A 93 -12.16 8.45 -3.09
C HIS A 93 -13.34 7.78 -3.79
N GLN A 94 -13.10 6.95 -4.81
CA GLN A 94 -13.88 5.75 -4.92
C GLN A 94 -13.72 5.16 -3.55
N GLN A 95 -14.72 5.41 -2.70
CA GLN A 95 -14.81 4.79 -1.40
C GLN A 95 -14.80 3.33 -1.79
N PHE A 96 -13.65 2.69 -1.65
CA PHE A 96 -13.59 1.26 -1.59
C PHE A 96 -14.49 0.97 -0.41
N THR A 97 -15.75 0.65 -0.71
CA THR A 97 -16.67 0.22 0.31
C THR A 97 -15.95 -0.93 0.98
N PRO A 98 -15.94 -1.03 2.31
CA PRO A 98 -15.27 -2.15 2.96
C PRO A 98 -15.73 -3.51 2.38
N TYR A 99 -16.95 -3.54 1.86
CA TYR A 99 -17.51 -4.58 1.02
C TYR A 99 -16.72 -4.88 -0.28
N SER A 100 -16.32 -3.87 -1.06
CA SER A 100 -15.49 -4.04 -2.27
C SER A 100 -14.09 -4.60 -1.98
N VAL A 101 -13.42 -4.15 -0.91
CA VAL A 101 -12.11 -4.69 -0.48
C VAL A 101 -12.27 -6.13 -0.04
N LEU A 102 -13.31 -6.43 0.74
CA LEU A 102 -13.59 -7.78 1.21
C LEU A 102 -13.99 -8.70 0.05
N HIS A 103 -14.78 -8.23 -0.91
CA HIS A 103 -15.15 -8.98 -2.11
C HIS A 103 -13.95 -9.21 -3.04
N MET A 104 -13.03 -8.25 -3.11
CA MET A 104 -11.73 -8.43 -3.77
C MET A 104 -10.86 -9.46 -3.05
N LEU A 105 -10.82 -9.45 -1.72
CA LEU A 105 -10.08 -10.46 -0.93
C LEU A 105 -10.70 -11.85 -1.03
N THR A 106 -12.03 -11.96 -1.10
CA THR A 106 -12.72 -13.25 -1.31
C THR A 106 -12.55 -13.76 -2.75
N LYS A 107 -12.48 -12.87 -3.75
CA LYS A 107 -12.14 -13.23 -5.15
C LYS A 107 -10.66 -13.50 -5.38
N ALA A 108 -9.76 -12.84 -4.64
CA ALA A 108 -8.31 -13.04 -4.68
C ALA A 108 -7.83 -14.23 -3.83
N CYS A 109 -8.69 -14.76 -2.96
CA CYS A 109 -8.60 -16.14 -2.55
C CYS A 109 -8.89 -16.97 -3.81
N PRO A 110 -7.95 -17.76 -4.35
CA PRO A 110 -8.17 -18.43 -5.62
C PRO A 110 -9.39 -19.32 -5.42
N SER A 111 -10.30 -19.35 -6.40
CA SER A 111 -11.47 -20.25 -6.45
C SER A 111 -11.31 -21.42 -5.48
N GLY A 112 -11.95 -21.37 -4.30
CA GLY A 112 -11.60 -22.24 -3.17
C GLY A 112 -11.52 -23.73 -3.50
N PHE A 113 -12.16 -24.13 -4.60
CA PHE A 113 -12.02 -25.43 -5.24
C PHE A 113 -10.59 -25.84 -5.62
N GLN A 114 -9.73 -24.95 -6.13
CA GLN A 114 -8.36 -25.30 -6.53
C GLN A 114 -7.47 -25.60 -5.34
N THR A 115 -7.52 -24.76 -4.29
CA THR A 115 -6.74 -24.94 -3.06
C THR A 115 -7.19 -26.18 -2.30
N PHE A 116 -8.51 -26.41 -2.20
CA PHE A 116 -9.03 -27.63 -1.59
C PHE A 116 -8.70 -28.88 -2.40
N HIS A 117 -8.73 -28.80 -3.74
CA HIS A 117 -8.31 -29.90 -4.60
C HIS A 117 -6.83 -30.22 -4.38
N ALA A 118 -5.95 -29.21 -4.39
CA ALA A 118 -4.53 -29.39 -4.10
C ALA A 118 -4.29 -30.02 -2.72
N LEU A 119 -4.97 -29.57 -1.66
CA LEU A 119 -4.88 -30.17 -0.33
C LEU A 119 -5.36 -31.63 -0.32
N LYS A 120 -6.43 -31.93 -1.06
CA LYS A 120 -6.95 -33.31 -1.20
C LYS A 120 -5.94 -34.21 -1.91
N THR A 121 -5.31 -33.73 -2.98
CA THR A 121 -4.27 -34.43 -3.74
C THR A 121 -3.03 -34.66 -2.89
N LEU A 122 -2.54 -33.64 -2.17
CA LEU A 122 -1.40 -33.79 -1.25
C LEU A 122 -1.70 -34.85 -0.18
N ARG A 123 -2.92 -34.87 0.35
CA ARG A 123 -3.34 -35.87 1.33
C ARG A 123 -3.41 -37.28 0.74
N SER A 124 -3.84 -37.44 -0.52
CA SER A 124 -3.83 -38.76 -1.19
C SER A 124 -2.42 -39.27 -1.47
N HIS A 125 -1.44 -38.38 -1.68
CA HIS A 125 -0.03 -38.73 -1.77
C HIS A 125 0.64 -39.00 -0.41
N GLY A 126 -0.14 -39.08 0.68
CA GLY A 126 0.36 -39.48 2.00
C GLY A 126 0.80 -38.33 2.91
N LEU A 127 0.65 -37.07 2.49
CA LEU A 127 1.00 -35.92 3.33
C LEU A 127 -0.04 -35.76 4.45
N ARG A 128 0.39 -35.91 5.71
CA ARG A 128 -0.49 -35.86 6.89
C ARG A 128 0.19 -35.14 8.07
N GLY A 129 -0.61 -34.79 9.08
CA GLY A 129 -0.13 -34.17 10.30
C GLY A 129 0.45 -32.77 10.08
N VAL A 130 1.54 -32.45 10.77
CA VAL A 130 2.12 -31.10 10.87
C VAL A 130 2.43 -30.50 9.49
N LYS A 131 3.02 -31.25 8.57
CA LYS A 131 3.35 -30.77 7.21
C LYS A 131 2.12 -30.28 6.44
N LEU A 132 0.99 -30.98 6.61
CA LEU A 132 -0.26 -30.59 5.97
C LEU A 132 -0.88 -29.36 6.64
N PHE A 133 -0.70 -29.21 7.95
CA PHE A 133 -1.13 -28.04 8.71
C PHE A 133 -0.37 -26.79 8.26
N ASP A 134 0.96 -26.87 8.14
CA ASP A 134 1.80 -25.76 7.69
C ASP A 134 1.43 -25.27 6.28
N ILE A 135 1.19 -26.21 5.35
CA ILE A 135 0.73 -25.89 4.00
C ILE A 135 -0.64 -25.21 4.05
N THR A 136 -1.58 -25.77 4.80
CA THR A 136 -2.92 -25.19 4.94
C THR A 136 -2.87 -23.78 5.56
N GLU A 137 -2.00 -23.58 6.55
CA GLU A 137 -1.76 -22.29 7.18
C GLU A 137 -1.15 -21.29 6.19
N SER A 138 -0.14 -21.71 5.42
CA SER A 138 0.52 -20.86 4.43
C SER A 138 -0.37 -20.50 3.24
N LEU A 139 -1.34 -21.33 2.86
CA LEU A 139 -2.18 -21.12 1.67
C LEU A 139 -3.47 -20.39 1.97
N ILE A 140 -4.20 -20.84 3.00
CA ILE A 140 -5.56 -20.36 3.29
C ILE A 140 -5.52 -19.35 4.43
N ILE A 141 -4.91 -19.72 5.56
CA ILE A 141 -4.91 -18.88 6.76
C ILE A 141 -4.10 -17.61 6.53
N SER A 142 -2.95 -17.67 5.85
CA SER A 142 -2.13 -16.50 5.53
C SER A 142 -2.94 -15.41 4.81
N ARG A 143 -3.81 -15.79 3.87
CA ARG A 143 -4.68 -14.87 3.13
C ARG A 143 -5.73 -14.24 4.03
N ILE A 144 -6.30 -15.03 4.93
CA ILE A 144 -7.21 -14.52 5.97
C ILE A 144 -6.47 -13.54 6.89
N LYS A 145 -5.22 -13.83 7.28
CA LYS A 145 -4.43 -13.03 8.21
C LYS A 145 -3.82 -11.75 7.59
N TYR A 146 -3.50 -11.76 6.29
CA TYR A 146 -2.65 -10.76 5.60
C TYR A 146 -3.03 -9.29 5.88
N ALA A 147 -4.32 -8.99 5.91
CA ALA A 147 -4.83 -7.64 6.19
C ALA A 147 -5.93 -7.62 7.26
N ALA A 148 -6.07 -8.68 8.05
CA ALA A 148 -7.17 -8.84 9.01
C ALA A 148 -7.39 -7.62 9.93
N PRO A 149 -6.35 -6.96 10.49
CA PRO A 149 -6.55 -5.79 11.33
C PRO A 149 -7.34 -4.66 10.65
N SER A 150 -7.19 -4.50 9.34
CA SER A 150 -7.77 -3.39 8.58
C SER A 150 -9.22 -3.61 8.14
N TRP A 151 -9.62 -4.86 7.84
CA TRP A 151 -10.95 -5.15 7.29
C TRP A 151 -11.87 -5.94 8.22
N SER A 152 -11.34 -6.65 9.23
CA SER A 152 -12.13 -7.59 10.05
C SER A 152 -13.33 -6.96 10.76
N SER A 153 -13.19 -5.71 11.18
CA SER A 153 -14.22 -4.88 11.83
C SER A 153 -15.33 -4.40 10.90
N PHE A 154 -15.08 -4.42 9.60
CA PHE A 154 -16.05 -4.04 8.59
C PHE A 154 -16.79 -5.25 8.02
N ALA A 155 -16.33 -6.47 8.31
CA ALA A 155 -17.01 -7.69 7.90
C ALA A 155 -18.36 -7.82 8.60
N THR A 156 -19.36 -8.31 7.89
CA THR A 156 -20.67 -8.63 8.49
C THR A 156 -20.57 -9.88 9.35
N GLN A 157 -21.48 -10.03 10.31
CA GLN A 157 -21.54 -11.23 11.16
C GLN A 157 -21.69 -12.51 10.33
N GLN A 158 -22.46 -12.47 9.24
CA GLN A 158 -22.60 -13.59 8.31
C GLN A 158 -21.26 -13.98 7.65
N GLN A 159 -20.46 -13.00 7.22
CA GLN A 159 -19.14 -13.26 6.64
C GLN A 159 -18.16 -13.84 7.66
N LEU A 160 -18.18 -13.34 8.89
CA LEU A 160 -17.38 -13.90 9.98
C LEU A 160 -17.80 -15.34 10.31
N GLN A 161 -19.10 -15.64 10.27
CA GLN A 161 -19.61 -17.00 10.43
C GLN A 161 -19.20 -17.91 9.28
N GLN A 162 -19.16 -17.43 8.03
CA GLN A 162 -18.66 -18.18 6.89
C GLN A 162 -17.17 -18.53 7.03
N LEU A 163 -16.34 -17.57 7.46
CA LEU A 163 -14.93 -17.81 7.74
C LEU A 163 -14.74 -18.80 8.89
N GLN A 164 -15.53 -18.66 9.96
CA GLN A 164 -15.49 -19.61 11.08
C GLN A 164 -15.91 -21.02 10.62
N SER A 165 -16.92 -21.12 9.77
CA SER A 165 -17.38 -22.39 9.20
C SER A 165 -16.32 -23.03 8.30
N LEU A 166 -15.57 -22.21 7.56
CA LEU A 166 -14.43 -22.69 6.78
C LEU A 166 -13.34 -23.27 7.69
N ILE A 167 -12.99 -22.59 8.78
CA ILE A 167 -12.02 -23.10 9.77
C ILE A 167 -12.52 -24.42 10.37
N LYS A 168 -13.78 -24.48 10.80
CA LYS A 168 -14.39 -25.73 11.31
C LYS A 168 -14.34 -26.86 10.28
N LYS A 169 -14.57 -26.56 9.00
CA LYS A 169 -14.48 -27.52 7.90
C LYS A 169 -13.04 -28.03 7.70
N LEU A 170 -12.04 -27.15 7.79
CA LEU A 170 -10.63 -27.54 7.72
C LEU A 170 -10.23 -28.45 8.89
N ILE A 171 -10.69 -28.14 10.12
CA ILE A 171 -10.48 -28.98 11.30
C ILE A 171 -11.16 -30.34 11.10
N ARG A 172 -12.42 -30.37 10.67
CA ARG A 172 -13.18 -31.62 10.42
C ARG A 172 -12.48 -32.54 9.41
N PHE A 173 -11.78 -31.98 8.43
CA PHE A 173 -11.04 -32.76 7.44
C PHE A 173 -9.59 -33.07 7.82
N ASN A 174 -9.17 -32.74 9.04
CA ASN A 174 -7.80 -32.89 9.54
C ASN A 174 -6.77 -32.14 8.69
N TYR A 175 -7.13 -30.95 8.19
CA TYR A 175 -6.19 -30.00 7.56
C TYR A 175 -5.63 -28.97 8.54
N LEU A 176 -6.26 -28.84 9.71
CA LEU A 176 -5.80 -28.00 10.83
C LEU A 176 -5.95 -28.78 12.14
N PRO A 177 -5.16 -28.46 13.17
CA PRO A 177 -5.29 -29.10 14.48
C PRO A 177 -6.61 -28.72 15.16
N ALA A 178 -7.13 -29.63 16.00
CA ALA A 178 -8.37 -29.38 16.76
C ALA A 178 -8.25 -28.22 17.75
N SER A 179 -7.03 -27.91 18.20
CA SER A 179 -6.70 -26.78 19.07
C SER A 179 -6.60 -25.44 18.34
N TYR A 180 -6.89 -25.39 17.04
CA TYR A 180 -6.74 -24.18 16.24
C TYR A 180 -7.73 -23.07 16.71
N PRO A 181 -7.27 -21.82 16.87
CA PRO A 181 -8.09 -20.75 17.46
C PRO A 181 -9.27 -20.34 16.58
N THR A 182 -10.27 -19.74 17.22
CA THR A 182 -11.44 -19.14 16.57
C THR A 182 -11.04 -17.92 15.75
N ILE A 183 -11.79 -17.59 14.69
CA ILE A 183 -11.50 -16.43 13.83
C ILE A 183 -11.35 -15.12 14.62
N THR A 184 -12.19 -14.92 15.64
CA THR A 184 -12.15 -13.74 16.52
C THR A 184 -10.86 -13.69 17.34
N GLN A 185 -10.44 -14.82 17.91
CA GLN A 185 -9.17 -14.93 18.64
C GLN A 185 -7.97 -14.65 17.74
N ILE A 186 -8.00 -15.13 16.49
CA ILE A 186 -6.97 -14.85 15.49
C ILE A 186 -6.87 -13.34 15.25
N PHE A 187 -8.00 -12.68 14.99
CA PHE A 187 -8.02 -11.24 14.75
C PHE A 187 -7.52 -10.45 15.97
N ASN A 188 -8.03 -10.75 17.17
CA ASN A 188 -7.58 -10.11 18.41
C ASN A 188 -6.08 -10.28 18.68
N THR A 189 -5.52 -11.44 18.34
CA THR A 189 -4.08 -11.71 18.49
C THR A 189 -3.25 -10.90 17.49
N LEU A 190 -3.69 -10.84 16.22
CA LEU A 190 -3.04 -10.02 15.20
C LEU A 190 -3.09 -8.54 15.54
N ASP A 191 -4.22 -8.11 16.08
CA ASP A 191 -4.44 -6.74 16.49
C ASP A 191 -3.51 -6.33 17.63
N SER A 192 -3.45 -7.13 18.69
CA SER A 192 -2.51 -6.93 19.81
C SER A 192 -1.07 -6.89 19.33
N ARG A 193 -0.70 -7.79 18.42
CA ARG A 193 0.66 -7.85 17.87
C ARG A 193 1.00 -6.63 17.03
N LEU A 194 0.06 -6.14 16.21
CA LEU A 194 0.24 -4.94 15.41
C LEU A 194 0.32 -3.71 16.31
N PHE A 195 -0.58 -3.58 17.29
CA PHE A 195 -0.60 -2.44 18.19
C PHE A 195 0.70 -2.31 19.00
N LYS A 196 1.18 -3.41 19.58
CA LYS A 196 2.45 -3.45 20.32
C LYS A 196 3.64 -3.08 19.43
N LYS A 197 3.62 -3.45 18.15
CA LYS A 197 4.65 -3.03 17.19
C LYS A 197 4.62 -1.54 16.88
N ILE A 198 3.42 -0.96 16.80
CA ILE A 198 3.25 0.49 16.58
C ILE A 198 3.73 1.24 17.83
N GLU A 199 3.30 0.84 19.02
CA GLU A 199 3.66 1.49 20.30
C GLU A 199 5.18 1.49 20.55
N ASN A 200 5.88 0.42 20.16
CA ASN A 200 7.33 0.33 20.33
C ASN A 200 8.16 1.03 19.24
N ASN A 201 7.53 1.54 18.18
CA ASN A 201 8.22 2.14 17.04
C ASN A 201 7.60 3.49 16.66
N ASN A 202 8.21 4.56 17.17
CA ASN A 202 7.79 5.94 16.88
C ASN A 202 7.86 6.30 15.38
N ASN A 203 8.71 5.61 14.60
CA ASN A 203 8.87 5.83 13.16
C ASN A 203 7.88 5.01 12.33
N HIS A 204 6.98 4.25 12.97
CA HIS A 204 5.97 3.47 12.27
C HIS A 204 4.95 4.38 11.59
N VAL A 205 4.58 4.08 10.34
CA VAL A 205 3.68 4.93 9.52
C VAL A 205 2.32 5.20 10.19
N ILE A 206 1.83 4.25 10.99
CA ILE A 206 0.56 4.35 11.73
C ILE A 206 0.74 5.04 13.10
N HIS A 207 1.96 5.18 13.63
CA HIS A 207 2.18 5.77 14.97
C HIS A 207 1.64 7.21 15.08
N PRO A 208 1.83 8.11 14.09
CA PRO A 208 1.23 9.45 14.11
C PRO A 208 -0.31 9.46 14.11
N LEU A 209 -0.95 8.36 13.73
CA LEU A 209 -2.41 8.22 13.71
C LEU A 209 -2.97 7.71 15.03
N LEU A 210 -2.12 7.39 16.02
CA LEU A 210 -2.58 7.03 17.34
C LEU A 210 -3.22 8.25 18.02
N PRO A 211 -4.32 8.05 18.77
CA PRO A 211 -4.91 9.13 19.53
C PRO A 211 -3.91 9.66 20.57
N PRO A 212 -4.05 10.92 21.00
CA PRO A 212 -3.16 11.49 22.00
C PRO A 212 -3.24 10.70 23.32
N ILE A 213 -2.11 10.67 24.02
CA ILE A 213 -2.02 10.08 25.36
C ILE A 213 -2.76 11.00 26.33
N LYS A 214 -3.68 10.44 27.12
CA LYS A 214 -4.38 11.19 28.16
C LYS A 214 -3.43 11.47 29.32
N THR A 215 -3.19 12.74 29.61
CA THR A 215 -2.54 13.19 30.85
C THR A 215 -3.63 13.47 31.89
N THR A 216 -3.92 12.51 32.76
CA THR A 216 -4.84 12.71 33.89
C THR A 216 -4.05 12.98 35.16
N ILE A 217 -4.35 14.10 35.83
CA ILE A 217 -3.70 14.51 37.09
C ILE A 217 -4.12 13.56 38.24
N HIS A 218 -5.32 13.01 38.15
CA HIS A 218 -5.89 12.08 39.13
C HIS A 218 -6.28 10.77 38.44
N ASN A 219 -5.84 9.64 39.00
CA ASN A 219 -6.15 8.30 38.49
C ASN A 219 -7.10 7.58 39.45
N LEU A 220 -8.39 7.94 39.39
CA LEU A 220 -9.42 7.35 40.25
C LEU A 220 -9.77 5.89 39.87
N ARG A 221 -9.37 5.44 38.68
CA ARG A 221 -9.52 4.05 38.20
C ARG A 221 -8.35 3.66 37.33
N GLN A 222 -7.71 2.52 37.62
CA GLN A 222 -6.68 1.97 36.73
C GLN A 222 -7.30 1.57 35.39
N ARG A 223 -6.75 2.11 34.29
CA ARG A 223 -7.10 1.70 32.92
C ARG A 223 -5.96 0.90 32.31
N LYS A 224 -6.31 -0.07 31.48
CA LYS A 224 -5.35 -0.94 30.78
C LYS A 224 -4.54 -0.22 29.67
N HIS A 225 -4.90 1.01 29.28
CA HIS A 225 -4.17 1.78 28.27
C HIS A 225 -4.17 3.29 28.56
N LYS A 226 -3.21 4.02 27.99
CA LYS A 226 -3.00 5.48 28.20
C LYS A 226 -3.63 6.37 27.12
N TYR A 227 -4.13 5.77 26.05
CA TYR A 227 -4.66 6.46 24.89
C TYR A 227 -6.08 7.03 25.10
N GLN A 228 -6.37 8.16 24.44
CA GLN A 228 -7.72 8.70 24.40
C GLN A 228 -8.62 7.88 23.45
N VAL A 229 -9.72 7.35 23.97
CA VAL A 229 -10.78 6.76 23.13
C VAL A 229 -11.65 7.91 22.62
N VAL A 230 -11.43 8.33 21.38
CA VAL A 230 -12.37 9.22 20.66
C VAL A 230 -13.06 8.37 19.59
N ALA A 231 -14.37 8.26 19.67
CA ALA A 231 -15.18 7.78 18.56
C ALA A 231 -16.05 8.96 18.10
N GLN A 232 -15.72 9.59 16.98
CA GLN A 232 -16.50 10.71 16.44
C GLN A 232 -17.50 10.25 15.36
N SER A 233 -17.33 9.04 14.81
CA SER A 233 -18.22 8.48 13.78
C SER A 233 -18.31 6.96 13.80
N THR A 234 -19.41 6.41 13.27
CA THR A 234 -19.65 4.96 13.11
C THR A 234 -18.56 4.25 12.31
N TYR A 235 -17.89 4.96 11.39
CA TYR A 235 -16.76 4.43 10.64
C TYR A 235 -15.48 4.36 11.49
N GLN A 236 -15.19 5.41 12.26
CA GLN A 236 -14.02 5.45 13.15
C GLN A 236 -14.10 4.38 14.24
N GLU A 237 -15.30 4.00 14.69
CA GLU A 237 -15.50 2.88 15.62
C GLU A 237 -15.03 1.54 15.08
N LYS A 238 -15.15 1.35 13.77
CA LYS A 238 -14.72 0.13 13.08
C LYS A 238 -13.25 0.18 12.71
N THR A 239 -12.52 1.26 12.96
CA THR A 239 -11.07 1.23 12.69
C THR A 239 -10.36 0.29 13.66
N PHE A 240 -9.24 -0.28 13.19
CA PHE A 240 -8.35 -1.11 13.98
C PHE A 240 -8.03 -0.50 15.36
N ILE A 241 -7.63 0.78 15.36
CA ILE A 241 -7.18 1.50 16.56
C ILE A 241 -8.32 1.58 17.59
N THR A 242 -9.48 2.09 17.18
CA THR A 242 -10.62 2.26 18.08
C THR A 242 -11.15 0.92 18.59
N ARG A 243 -11.26 -0.08 17.71
CA ARG A 243 -11.70 -1.43 18.06
C ARG A 243 -10.78 -2.08 19.08
N HIS A 244 -9.47 -1.99 18.86
CA HIS A 244 -8.49 -2.57 19.75
C HIS A 244 -8.48 -1.89 21.13
N LEU A 245 -8.50 -0.55 21.16
CA LEU A 245 -8.60 0.22 22.42
C LEU A 245 -9.89 -0.09 23.20
N LYS A 246 -11.03 -0.22 22.51
CA LYS A 246 -12.31 -0.63 23.13
C LYS A 246 -12.24 -2.07 23.68
N HIS A 247 -11.69 -3.02 22.94
CA HIS A 247 -11.57 -4.41 23.39
C HIS A 247 -10.60 -4.57 24.58
N ILE A 248 -9.55 -3.74 24.67
CA ILE A 248 -8.68 -3.73 25.84
C ILE A 248 -9.39 -3.11 27.06
N SER A 249 -10.36 -2.21 26.85
CA SER A 249 -11.06 -1.52 27.94
C SER A 249 -12.10 -2.37 28.69
N THR A 250 -12.58 -3.46 28.07
CA THR A 250 -13.40 -4.50 28.71
C THR A 250 -12.53 -5.52 29.46
#